data_AF-A0AA97H0W5-F1
#
_entry.id   AF-A0AA97H0W5-F1
#
_cell.length_a   1.000
_cell.length_b   1.000
_cell.length_c   1.000
_cell.angle_alpha   90.00
_cell.angle_beta   90.00
_cell.angle_gamma   90.00
#
_symmetry.space_group_name_H-M   'P 1'
#
loop_
_entity.id
_entity.type
_entity.pdbx_description
1 polymer ?
#
loop_
_entity_poly.entity_id
_entity_poly.type
_entity_poly.pdbx_seq_one_letter_code
_entity_poly.pdbx_strand_id
1 'polypeptide(L)'
;MMLDKFKDMQQEKLDNMLSEQAVLKQQTEVEQQRLAQLKQFIDDMQTNNQMGNAIGLQNLAGMKHILHGLSQQQAERVTQLQGDQSRQQHACIQQLSFTKGLEGVIAKKAHQIKQKQARQHQNQLDELVAHAAVRRS
;
A
#
# COMPACT_ATOMS: atom_id res chain seq x y z
N MET A 1 -9.17 -17.44 -19.20
CA MET A 1 -8.19 -18.53 -18.94
C MET A 1 -7.80 -18.52 -17.46
N MET A 2 -7.16 -19.58 -16.93
CA MET A 2 -6.69 -19.65 -15.53
C MET A 2 -5.78 -18.46 -15.13
N LEU A 3 -5.01 -17.92 -16.09
CA LEU A 3 -4.15 -16.75 -15.88
C LEU A 3 -4.92 -15.44 -15.70
N ASP A 4 -6.07 -15.28 -16.36
CA ASP A 4 -6.90 -14.07 -16.21
C ASP A 4 -7.53 -14.04 -14.81
N LYS A 5 -8.05 -15.19 -14.34
CA LYS A 5 -8.55 -15.32 -12.96
C LYS A 5 -7.46 -15.03 -11.92
N PHE A 6 -6.24 -15.50 -12.17
CA PHE A 6 -5.12 -15.22 -11.29
C PHE A 6 -4.77 -13.72 -11.30
N LYS A 7 -4.83 -13.05 -12.45
CA LYS A 7 -4.65 -11.60 -12.56
C LYS A 7 -5.68 -10.85 -11.71
N ASP A 8 -6.96 -11.21 -11.83
CA ASP A 8 -8.04 -10.57 -11.09
C ASP A 8 -7.81 -10.70 -9.57
N MET A 9 -7.40 -11.88 -9.10
CA MET A 9 -7.05 -12.11 -7.69
C MET A 9 -5.85 -11.27 -7.23
N GLN A 10 -4.82 -11.08 -8.07
CA GLN A 10 -3.68 -10.22 -7.72
C GLN A 10 -4.05 -8.73 -7.70
N GLN A 11 -5.00 -8.32 -8.55
CA GLN A 11 -5.53 -6.96 -8.55
C GLN A 11 -6.36 -6.70 -7.29
N GLU A 12 -7.27 -7.60 -6.94
CA GLU A 12 -8.06 -7.52 -5.71
C GLU A 12 -7.17 -7.45 -4.47
N LYS A 13 -6.12 -8.29 -4.42
CA LYS A 13 -5.13 -8.24 -3.35
C LYS A 13 -4.44 -6.86 -3.26
N LEU A 14 -4.04 -6.28 -4.39
CA LEU A 14 -3.42 -4.97 -4.43
C LEU A 14 -4.38 -3.89 -3.93
N ASP A 15 -5.65 -3.93 -4.34
CA ASP A 15 -6.67 -2.98 -3.94
C ASP A 15 -6.91 -3.03 -2.42
N ASN A 16 -6.97 -4.24 -1.84
CA ASN A 16 -7.05 -4.43 -0.40
C ASN A 16 -5.84 -3.85 0.34
N MET A 17 -4.63 -4.10 -0.17
CA MET A 17 -3.40 -3.56 0.44
C MET A 17 -3.34 -2.03 0.39
N LEU A 18 -3.83 -1.41 -0.69
CA LEU A 18 -3.93 0.05 -0.82
C LEU A 18 -4.96 0.64 0.13
N SER A 19 -6.08 -0.06 0.35
CA SER A 19 -7.08 0.32 1.36
C SER A 19 -6.47 0.30 2.77
N GLU A 20 -5.78 -0.77 3.14
CA GLU A 20 -5.05 -0.87 4.41
C GLU A 20 -4.01 0.25 4.57
N GLN A 21 -3.29 0.59 3.50
CA GLN A 21 -2.33 1.69 3.50
C GLN A 21 -3.01 3.04 3.80
N ALA A 22 -4.19 3.29 3.24
CA ALA A 22 -4.95 4.50 3.51
C ALA A 22 -5.40 4.57 4.98
N VAL A 23 -5.85 3.45 5.54
CA VAL A 23 -6.23 3.36 6.97
C VAL A 23 -5.03 3.63 7.87
N LEU A 24 -3.88 3.00 7.62
CA LEU A 24 -2.66 3.22 8.41
C LEU A 24 -2.18 4.67 8.35
N LYS A 25 -2.28 5.31 7.18
CA LYS A 25 -1.96 6.74 7.02
C LYS A 25 -2.87 7.60 7.88
N GLN A 26 -4.19 7.38 7.83
CA GLN A 26 -5.14 8.13 8.63
C GLN A 26 -4.90 7.94 10.13
N GLN A 27 -4.64 6.71 10.57
CA GLN A 27 -4.31 6.41 11.97
C GLN A 27 -3.04 7.14 12.42
N THR A 28 -2.00 7.14 11.58
CA THR A 28 -0.75 7.84 11.86
C THR A 28 -0.97 9.34 12.04
N GLU A 29 -1.77 9.97 11.16
CA GLU A 29 -2.11 11.40 11.24
C GLU A 29 -2.87 11.73 12.53
N VAL A 30 -3.83 10.90 12.93
CA VAL A 30 -4.58 11.07 14.19
C VAL A 30 -3.65 10.98 15.40
N GLU A 31 -2.76 9.98 15.45
CA GLU A 31 -1.85 9.79 16.59
C GLU A 31 -0.78 10.90 16.65
N GLN A 32 -0.36 11.45 15.50
CA GLN A 32 0.49 12.64 15.42
C GLN A 32 -0.21 13.89 15.96
N GLN A 33 -1.48 14.09 15.59
CA GLN A 33 -2.27 15.21 16.10
C GLN A 33 -2.46 15.10 17.61
N ARG A 34 -2.77 13.91 18.11
CA ARG A 34 -2.87 13.63 19.55
C ARG A 34 -1.56 13.93 20.28
N LEU A 35 -0.42 13.53 19.71
CA LEU A 35 0.90 13.86 20.27
C LEU A 35 1.14 15.37 20.32
N ALA A 36 0.80 16.10 19.25
CA ALA A 36 0.98 17.55 19.19
C ALA A 36 0.12 18.27 20.25
N GLN A 37 -1.14 17.86 20.41
CA GLN A 37 -2.03 18.39 21.44
C GLN A 37 -1.50 18.13 22.85
N LEU A 38 -0.99 16.92 23.11
CA LEU A 38 -0.42 16.57 24.41
C LEU A 38 0.84 17.38 24.73
N LYS A 39 1.71 17.60 23.74
CA LYS A 39 2.89 18.46 23.89
C LYS A 39 2.50 19.91 24.19
N GLN A 40 1.55 20.46 23.43
CA GLN A 40 1.05 21.82 23.67
C GLN A 40 0.50 21.96 25.09
N PHE A 41 -0.30 20.99 25.55
CA PHE A 41 -0.85 20.99 26.90
C PHE A 41 0.24 20.94 27.99
N ILE A 42 1.30 20.15 27.78
CA ILE A 42 2.45 20.10 28.70
C ILE A 42 3.15 21.46 28.76
N ASP A 43 3.36 22.10 27.60
CA ASP A 43 4.02 23.40 27.50
C ASP A 43 3.19 24.52 28.17
N ASP A 44 1.87 24.53 27.96
CA ASP A 44 0.95 25.47 28.60
C ASP A 44 0.94 25.31 30.14
N MET A 45 1.11 24.08 30.65
CA MET A 45 1.27 23.85 32.09
C MET A 45 2.62 24.34 32.65
N GLN A 46 3.65 24.51 31.83
CA GLN A 46 4.94 25.04 32.29
C GLN A 46 4.90 26.56 32.46
N THR A 47 4.09 27.26 31.65
CA THR A 47 3.98 28.73 31.68
C THR A 47 2.99 29.24 32.74
N ASN A 48 2.10 28.38 33.23
CA ASN A 48 1.07 28.76 34.20
C ASN A 48 1.57 28.70 35.66
N ASN A 49 2.17 29.80 36.14
CA ASN A 49 2.73 29.96 37.49
C ASN A 49 1.69 30.17 38.62
N GLN A 50 0.42 29.83 38.42
CA GLN A 50 -0.66 30.17 39.36
C GLN A 50 -0.74 29.27 40.62
N MET A 51 0.13 28.26 40.77
CA MET A 51 0.11 27.37 41.95
C MET A 51 0.98 27.89 43.09
N GLY A 52 0.44 28.86 43.85
CA GLY A 52 1.14 29.53 44.94
C GLY A 52 1.29 28.76 46.26
N ASN A 53 0.80 27.52 46.36
CA ASN A 53 0.89 26.71 47.59
C ASN A 53 1.69 25.40 47.36
N ALA A 54 2.31 24.89 48.43
CA ALA A 54 3.21 23.72 48.36
C ALA A 54 2.51 22.45 47.84
N ILE A 55 1.24 22.25 48.19
CA ILE A 55 0.43 21.11 47.72
C ILE A 55 0.16 21.23 46.21
N GLY A 56 -0.16 22.42 45.71
CA GLY A 56 -0.34 22.68 44.30
C GLY A 56 0.94 22.42 43.51
N LEU A 57 2.09 22.86 44.02
CA LEU A 57 3.39 22.57 43.39
C LEU A 57 3.69 21.07 43.35
N GLN A 58 3.37 20.32 44.41
CA GLN A 58 3.55 18.87 44.45
C GLN A 58 2.62 18.15 43.45
N ASN A 59 1.36 18.56 43.37
CA ASN A 59 0.38 18.03 42.41
C ASN A 59 0.80 18.33 40.96
N LEU A 60 1.27 19.54 40.70
CA LEU A 60 1.79 19.93 39.39
C LEU A 60 3.01 19.10 39.00
N ALA A 61 3.93 18.86 39.93
CA ALA A 61 5.09 18.00 39.70
C ALA A 61 4.67 16.56 39.36
N GLY A 62 3.71 16.00 40.11
CA GLY A 62 3.14 14.67 39.84
C GLY A 62 2.45 14.59 38.47
N MET A 63 1.61 15.57 38.13
CA MET A 63 0.96 15.65 36.83
C MET A 63 1.96 15.80 35.69
N LYS A 64 3.00 16.62 35.84
CA LYS A 64 4.07 16.76 34.84
C LYS A 64 4.75 15.42 34.58
N HIS A 65 5.09 14.67 35.62
CA HIS A 65 5.71 13.36 35.47
C HIS A 65 4.82 12.40 34.68
N ILE A 66 3.53 12.31 35.03
CA ILE A 66 2.56 11.46 34.34
C ILE A 66 2.42 11.86 32.87
N LEU A 67 2.27 13.16 32.59
CA LEU A 67 2.08 13.67 31.23
C LEU A 67 3.31 13.47 30.36
N HIS A 68 4.53 13.60 30.89
CA HIS A 68 5.74 13.27 30.15
C HIS A 68 5.79 11.78 29.78
N GLY A 69 5.41 10.89 30.71
CA GLY A 69 5.29 9.46 30.43
C GLY A 69 4.28 9.16 29.32
N LEU A 70 3.10 9.78 29.39
CA LEU A 70 2.07 9.66 28.34
C LEU A 70 2.57 10.20 27.00
N SER A 71 3.29 11.33 26.98
CA SER A 71 3.85 11.91 25.75
C SER A 71 4.91 10.99 25.14
N GLN A 72 5.73 10.34 25.96
CA GLN A 72 6.70 9.37 25.47
C GLN A 72 6.01 8.15 24.85
N GLN A 73 5.03 7.56 25.54
CA GLN A 73 4.27 6.42 25.02
C GLN A 73 3.55 6.78 23.71
N GLN A 74 3.00 7.99 23.63
CA GLN A 74 2.34 8.49 22.43
C GLN A 74 3.34 8.67 21.26
N ALA A 75 4.57 9.14 21.53
CA ALA A 75 5.62 9.25 20.53
C ALA A 75 6.11 7.87 20.02
N GLU A 76 6.23 6.90 20.92
CA GLU A 76 6.55 5.51 20.56
C GLU A 76 5.45 4.91 19.67
N ARG A 77 4.18 5.14 19.99
CA ARG A 77 3.04 4.71 19.17
C ARG A 77 3.08 5.31 17.76
N VAL A 78 3.33 6.61 17.63
CA VAL A 78 3.49 7.26 16.32
C VAL A 78 4.63 6.62 15.53
N THR A 79 5.77 6.36 16.18
CA THR A 79 6.93 5.74 15.55
C THR A 79 6.61 4.33 15.05
N GLN A 80 5.88 3.53 15.82
CA GLN A 80 5.44 2.19 15.43
C GLN A 80 4.55 2.23 14.18
N LEU A 81 3.54 3.10 14.18
CA LEU A 81 2.61 3.28 13.06
C LEU A 81 3.32 3.77 11.79
N GLN A 82 4.28 4.68 11.90
CA GLN A 82 5.11 5.11 10.78
C GLN A 82 5.92 3.92 10.21
N GLY A 83 6.44 3.05 11.08
CA GLY A 83 7.10 1.82 10.68
C GLY A 83 6.17 0.86 9.94
N ASP A 84 4.94 0.67 10.43
CA ASP A 84 3.91 -0.14 9.76
C ASP A 84 3.52 0.43 8.40
N GLN A 85 3.30 1.74 8.33
CA GLN A 85 2.99 2.43 7.08
C GLN A 85 4.10 2.25 6.04
N SER A 86 5.36 2.37 6.44
CA SER A 86 6.50 2.14 5.55
C SER A 86 6.56 0.70 5.04
N ARG A 87 6.31 -0.28 5.92
CA ARG A 87 6.26 -1.70 5.53
C ARG A 87 5.13 -1.96 4.55
N GLN A 88 3.93 -1.44 4.81
CA GLN A 88 2.78 -1.60 3.93
C GLN A 88 3.03 -0.96 2.56
N GLN A 89 3.60 0.25 2.53
CA GLN A 89 3.96 0.90 1.28
C GLN A 89 4.92 0.05 0.44
N HIS A 90 5.95 -0.53 1.09
CA HIS A 90 6.89 -1.41 0.40
C HIS A 90 6.19 -2.66 -0.14
N ALA A 91 5.31 -3.28 0.64
CA ALA A 91 4.53 -4.44 0.21
C ALA A 91 3.62 -4.10 -0.98
N CYS A 92 2.94 -2.94 -0.98
CA CYS A 92 2.13 -2.47 -2.10
C CYS A 92 2.96 -2.33 -3.39
N ILE A 93 4.17 -1.75 -3.30
CA ILE A 93 5.07 -1.58 -4.45
C ILE A 93 5.50 -2.93 -5.02
N GLN A 94 5.85 -3.89 -4.16
CA GLN A 94 6.21 -5.24 -4.58
C GLN A 94 5.03 -5.93 -5.26
N GLN A 95 3.85 -5.86 -4.68
CA GLN A 95 2.62 -6.45 -5.22
C GLN A 95 2.25 -5.83 -6.57
N LEU A 96 2.34 -4.51 -6.70
CA LEU A 96 2.12 -3.80 -7.98
C LEU A 96 3.10 -4.29 -9.06
N SER A 97 4.38 -4.39 -8.71
CA SER A 97 5.43 -4.87 -9.62
C SER A 97 5.14 -6.29 -10.10
N PHE A 98 4.71 -7.16 -9.18
CA PHE A 98 4.30 -8.52 -9.49
C PHE A 98 3.08 -8.57 -10.43
N THR A 99 2.02 -7.80 -10.11
CA THR A 99 0.82 -7.71 -10.95
C THR A 99 1.17 -7.23 -12.36
N LYS A 100 2.03 -6.21 -12.50
CA LYS A 100 2.51 -5.73 -13.81
C LYS A 100 3.32 -6.77 -14.58
N GLY A 101 4.18 -7.52 -13.88
CA GLY A 101 4.90 -8.63 -14.49
C GLY A 101 3.96 -9.69 -15.07
N LEU A 102 2.91 -10.05 -14.32
CA LEU A 102 1.89 -11.00 -14.77
C LEU A 102 1.12 -10.49 -15.99
N GLU A 103 0.73 -9.22 -16.01
CA GLU A 103 0.09 -8.59 -17.18
C GLU A 103 0.95 -8.72 -18.44
N GLY A 104 2.27 -8.50 -18.31
CA GLY A 104 3.22 -8.67 -19.40
C GLY A 104 3.29 -10.10 -19.92
N VAL A 105 3.31 -11.10 -19.02
CA VAL A 105 3.30 -12.52 -19.40
C VAL A 105 2.02 -12.90 -20.15
N ILE A 106 0.86 -12.44 -19.65
CA ILE A 106 -0.44 -12.70 -20.29
C ILE A 106 -0.47 -12.08 -21.69
N ALA A 107 -0.04 -10.82 -21.83
CA ALA A 107 0.02 -10.13 -23.11
C ALA A 107 0.94 -10.87 -24.12
N LYS A 108 2.12 -11.32 -23.67
CA LYS A 108 3.06 -12.08 -24.49
C LYS A 108 2.43 -13.40 -24.97
N LYS A 109 1.75 -14.13 -24.09
CA LYS A 109 1.07 -15.39 -24.43
C LYS A 109 -0.06 -15.16 -25.44
N ALA A 110 -0.87 -14.13 -25.23
CA ALA A 110 -1.94 -13.76 -26.17
C ALA A 110 -1.38 -13.41 -27.55
N HIS A 111 -0.25 -12.68 -27.60
CA HIS A 111 0.43 -12.35 -28.86
C HIS A 111 0.96 -13.60 -29.57
N GLN A 112 1.59 -14.53 -28.83
CA GLN A 112 2.08 -15.79 -29.40
C GLN A 112 0.96 -16.66 -29.97
N ILE A 113 -0.19 -16.74 -29.29
CA ILE A 113 -1.37 -17.47 -29.78
C ILE A 113 -1.87 -16.85 -31.09
N LYS A 114 -2.00 -15.51 -31.14
CA LYS A 114 -2.42 -14.80 -32.36
C LYS A 114 -1.44 -15.03 -33.51
N GLN A 115 -0.13 -14.95 -33.27
CA GLN A 115 0.86 -15.25 -34.31
C GLN A 115 0.77 -16.69 -34.81
N LYS A 116 0.58 -17.67 -33.90
CA LYS A 116 0.43 -19.07 -34.28
C LYS A 116 -0.82 -19.29 -35.14
N GLN A 117 -1.94 -18.70 -34.76
CA GLN A 117 -3.18 -18.76 -35.55
C GLN A 117 -3.00 -18.11 -36.93
N ALA A 118 -2.37 -16.94 -37.01
CA ALA A 118 -2.10 -16.27 -38.28
C ALA A 118 -1.23 -17.13 -39.21
N ARG A 119 -0.17 -17.76 -38.70
CA ARG A 119 0.67 -18.69 -39.46
C ARG A 119 -0.09 -19.93 -39.92
N GLN A 120 -0.95 -20.50 -39.07
CA GLN A 120 -1.79 -21.64 -39.45
C GLN A 120 -2.76 -21.28 -40.58
N HIS A 121 -3.41 -20.12 -40.50
CA HIS A 121 -4.29 -19.63 -41.57
C HIS A 121 -3.53 -19.37 -42.87
N GLN A 122 -2.34 -18.77 -42.80
CA GLN A 122 -1.50 -18.54 -43.97
C GLN A 122 -1.13 -19.86 -44.64
N ASN A 123 -0.65 -20.85 -43.88
CA ASN A 123 -0.31 -22.17 -44.44
C ASN A 123 -1.51 -22.84 -45.12
N GLN A 124 -2.71 -22.75 -44.53
CA GLN A 124 -3.93 -23.28 -45.13
C GLN A 124 -4.28 -22.60 -46.46
N LEU A 125 -4.11 -21.28 -46.55
CA LEU A 125 -4.33 -20.53 -47.78
C LEU A 125 -3.30 -20.93 -48.86
N ASP A 126 -2.03 -21.06 -48.48
CA ASP A 126 -0.97 -21.48 -49.39
C ASP A 126 -1.22 -22.90 -49.94
N GLU A 127 -1.66 -23.83 -49.09
CA GLU A 127 -2.07 -25.18 -49.50
C GLU A 127 -3.24 -25.17 -50.49
N LEU A 128 -4.27 -24.34 -50.24
CA LEU A 128 -5.41 -24.20 -51.15
C LEU A 128 -4.99 -23.65 -52.52
N VAL A 129 -4.11 -22.64 -52.53
CA VAL A 129 -3.58 -22.06 -53.78
C VAL A 129 -2.75 -23.10 -54.54
N ALA A 130 -1.88 -23.84 -53.86
CA ALA A 130 -1.08 -24.89 -54.47
C ALA A 130 -1.97 -25.99 -55.08
N HIS A 131 -3.00 -26.45 -54.37
CA HIS A 131 -3.95 -27.42 -54.90
C HIS A 131 -4.75 -26.89 -56.10
N ALA A 132 -5.16 -25.62 -56.08
CA ALA A 132 -5.87 -25.00 -57.20
C ALA A 132 -4.98 -24.84 -58.44
N ALA A 133 -3.69 -24.53 -58.27
CA ALA A 133 -2.72 -24.42 -59.35
C ALA A 133 -2.49 -25.78 -60.04
N VAL A 134 -2.33 -26.86 -59.26
CA VAL A 134 -2.13 -28.22 -59.79
C VAL A 134 -3.36 -28.75 -60.55
N ARG A 135 -4.58 -28.30 -60.22
CA ARG A 135 -5.79 -28.70 -60.96
C ARG A 135 -6.02 -27.94 -62.27
N ARG A 136 -5.30 -26.83 -62.49
CA ARG A 136 -5.41 -26.01 -63.71
C ARG A 136 -4.32 -26.31 -64.74
N SER A 137 -3.25 -27.00 -64.33
CA SER A 137 -2.21 -27.59 -65.19
C SER A 137 -2.61 -28.98 -65.68
#